data_AF-A0A7Y7IYX5-F1
#
_entry.id   AF-A0A7Y7IYX5-F1
#
_cell.length_a   1.000
_cell.length_b   1.000
_cell.length_c   1.000
_cell.angle_alpha   90.00
_cell.angle_beta   90.00
_cell.angle_gamma   90.00
#
_symmetry.space_group_name_H-M   'P 1'
#
loop_
_entity.id
_entity.type
_entity.pdbx_description
1 polymer ?
#
loop_
_entity_poly.entity_id
_entity_poly.type
_entity_poly.pdbx_seq_one_letter_code
_entity_poly.pdbx_strand_id
1 'polypeptide(L)' 'QERLRPGARTALDNLFLAGDWTATGLPATIEGAMRSGATAAQALRARR' A
#
# COMPACT_ATOMS: atom_id res chain seq x y z
N GLN A 1 5.42 6.75 -14.15
CA GLN A 1 5.07 7.03 -12.75
C GLN A 1 4.91 5.76 -11.92
N GLU A 2 4.31 4.68 -12.45
CA GLU A 2 4.08 3.43 -11.70
C GLU A 2 5.31 2.88 -10.96
N ARG A 3 6.47 2.86 -11.63
CA ARG A 3 7.75 2.41 -11.03
C ARG A 3 8.22 3.20 -9.80
N LEU A 4 7.66 4.38 -9.56
CA LEU A 4 8.01 5.25 -8.43
C LEU A 4 7.04 5.08 -7.25
N ARG A 5 5.92 4.38 -7.44
CA ARG A 5 4.94 4.17 -6.37
C ARG A 5 5.50 3.16 -5.37
N PRO A 6 5.49 3.47 -4.06
CA PRO A 6 5.99 2.55 -3.04
C PRO A 6 5.00 1.41 -2.79
N GLY A 7 5.50 0.31 -2.23
CA GLY A 7 4.66 -0.73 -1.63
C GLY A 7 4.11 -0.31 -0.26
N ALA A 8 3.36 -1.21 0.39
CA ALA A 8 2.72 -0.92 1.67
C ALA A 8 3.69 -0.86 2.87
N ARG A 9 4.82 -1.57 2.82
CA ARG A 9 5.82 -1.57 3.91
C ARG A 9 6.76 -0.37 3.77
N THR A 10 7.03 0.29 4.89
CA THR A 10 8.07 1.33 4.99
C THR A 10 9.28 0.79 5.75
N ALA A 11 10.33 1.60 5.87
CA ALA A 11 11.47 1.30 6.74
C ALA A 11 11.14 1.48 8.23
N LEU A 12 10.01 2.10 8.57
CA LEU A 12 9.56 2.29 9.94
C LEU A 12 8.69 1.10 10.36
N ASP A 13 9.06 0.51 11.49
CA ASP A 13 8.48 -0.72 12.01
C ASP A 13 6.96 -0.68 12.19
N ASN A 14 6.39 0.47 12.50
CA ASN A 14 4.96 0.65 12.80
C ASN A 14 4.24 1.59 11.82
N LEU A 15 4.82 1.89 10.65
CA LEU A 15 4.19 2.71 9.62
C LEU A 15 4.00 1.93 8.32
N PHE A 16 2.76 1.95 7.82
CA PHE A 16 2.36 1.32 6.57
C PHE A 16 1.68 2.34 5.66
N LEU A 17 1.87 2.22 4.36
CA LEU A 17 1.28 3.10 3.36
C LEU A 17 0.05 2.46 2.73
N ALA A 18 -1.02 3.26 2.60
CA ALA A 18 -2.19 2.93 1.83
C ALA A 18 -2.64 4.16 1.01
N GLY A 19 -3.24 3.92 -0.15
CA GLY A 19 -3.75 4.97 -1.03
C GLY A 19 -3.60 4.62 -2.51
N ASP A 20 -4.25 5.42 -3.36
CA ASP A 20 -4.24 5.30 -4.82
C ASP A 20 -2.88 5.62 -5.48
N TRP A 21 -1.94 6.19 -4.71
CA TRP A 21 -0.53 6.37 -5.09
C TRP A 21 0.42 5.28 -4.56
N THR A 22 -0.09 4.13 -4.12
CA THR A 22 0.76 2.96 -3.79
C THR A 22 0.83 2.00 -4.98
N ALA A 23 1.81 1.10 -4.98
CA ALA A 23 2.07 0.14 -6.06
C ALA A 23 1.02 -0.98 -6.11
N THR A 24 -0.20 -0.62 -6.54
CA THR A 24 -1.34 -1.54 -6.65
C THR A 24 -1.42 -2.22 -8.02
N GLY A 25 -0.71 -1.69 -9.02
CA GLY A 25 -0.83 -2.09 -10.43
C GLY A 25 -2.07 -1.53 -11.12
N LEU A 26 -2.82 -0.65 -10.46
CA LEU A 26 -3.99 0.04 -11.01
C LEU A 26 -3.69 1.55 -11.18
N PRO A 27 -4.36 2.25 -12.11
CA PRO A 27 -4.39 3.72 -12.09
C PRO A 27 -4.92 4.26 -10.76
N ALA A 28 -4.74 5.55 -10.50
CA ALA A 28 -5.24 6.20 -9.29
C ALA A 28 -6.78 6.16 -9.27
N THR A 29 -7.33 5.16 -8.58
CA THR A 29 -8.75 4.77 -8.61
C THR A 29 -9.20 4.37 -7.20
N ILE A 30 -10.51 4.42 -6.97
CA ILE A 30 -11.11 3.98 -5.69
C ILE A 30 -10.77 2.51 -5.41
N GLU A 31 -10.81 1.63 -6.42
CA GLU A 31 -10.46 0.22 -6.24
C GLU A 31 -8.97 0.02 -5.91
N GLY A 32 -8.08 0.82 -6.50
CA GLY A 32 -6.68 0.91 -6.10
C GLY A 32 -6.54 1.30 -4.63
N ALA A 33 -7.22 2.35 -4.18
CA ALA A 33 -7.20 2.79 -2.78
C ALA A 33 -7.69 1.69 -1.81
N MET A 34 -8.80 1.01 -2.16
CA MET A 34 -9.34 -0.10 -1.35
C MET A 34 -8.37 -1.28 -1.26
N ARG A 35 -7.84 -1.74 -2.41
CA ARG A 35 -6.88 -2.85 -2.48
C ARG A 35 -5.59 -2.52 -1.72
N SER A 36 -5.14 -1.28 -1.81
CA SER A 36 -4.00 -0.77 -1.07
C SER A 36 -4.22 -0.84 0.44
N GLY A 37 -5.39 -0.39 0.93
CA GLY A 37 -5.75 -0.48 2.34
C GLY A 37 -5.75 -1.92 2.87
N ALA A 38 -6.32 -2.86 2.10
CA ALA A 38 -6.28 -4.28 2.45
C ALA A 38 -4.83 -4.82 2.52
N THR A 39 -3.97 -4.39 1.59
CA THR A 39 -2.55 -4.78 1.57
C THR A 39 -1.80 -4.23 2.80
N ALA A 40 -2.04 -2.98 3.18
CA ALA A 40 -1.45 -2.37 4.38
C ALA A 40 -1.90 -3.09 5.66
N ALA A 41 -3.19 -3.42 5.77
CA ALA A 41 -3.72 -4.18 6.90
C ALA A 41 -3.13 -5.59 6.99
N GLN A 42 -2.92 -6.28 5.86
CA GLN A 42 -2.24 -7.57 5.83
C GLN A 42 -0.77 -7.45 6.27
N ALA A 43 -0.07 -6.42 5.81
CA ALA A 43 1.31 -6.16 6.20
C ALA A 43 1.43 -5.87 7.71
N LEU A 44 0.48 -5.11 8.27
CA LEU A 44 0.34 -4.87 9.70
C LEU A 44 0.10 -6.18 10.47
N ARG A 45 -0.82 -7.04 10.02
CA ARG A 45 -1.11 -8.33 10.68
C ARG A 45 0.04 -9.33 10.59
N ALA A 46 0.83 -9.28 9.52
CA ALA A 46 2.00 -10.13 9.34
C ALA A 46 3.18 -9.69 10.23
N ARG A 47 3.13 -8.49 10.78
CA ARG A 47 4.05 -8.03 11.83
C ARG A 47 3.58 -8.64 13.16
N ARG A 48 4.22 -9.75 13.54
CA ARG A 48 4.06 -10.35 14.87
C ARG A 48 4.54 -9.39 15.96
#